data_AF-A0A918B869-F1
#
_entry.id   AF-A0A918B869-F1
#
_cell.length_a   1.000
_cell.length_b   1.000
_cell.length_c   1.000
_cell.angle_alpha   90.00
_cell.angle_beta   90.00
_cell.angle_gamma   90.00
#
_symmetry.space_group_name_H-M   'P 1'
#
loop_
_entity.id
_entity.type
_entity.pdbx_description
1 polymer ?
#
loop_
_entity_poly.entity_id
_entity_poly.type
_entity_poly.pdbx_seq_one_letter_code
_entity_poly.pdbx_strand_id
1 'polypeptide(L)'
;MQVAGVDLRVNHPVLALESTDWLPGLPLEGEAAVGCDTHVVVRVQAQVRLVKVRLFTELLDEGLGPDPSFTTVFEGPISLADGRLVIGDVMGVTRFVSLIGEGGRWLIRVAVDEPGWNAAAIDISVGPRL
;
A
#
# COMPACT_ATOMS: atom_id res chain seq x y z
N MET A 1 15.00 -3.97 2.34
CA MET A 1 15.45 -3.17 1.18
C MET A 1 14.28 -2.47 0.48
N GLN A 2 14.43 -1.22 0.01
CA GLN A 2 13.47 -0.59 -0.91
C GLN A 2 13.58 -1.20 -2.31
N VAL A 3 12.49 -1.76 -2.82
CA VAL A 3 12.43 -2.43 -4.13
C VAL A 3 11.73 -1.59 -5.20
N ALA A 4 10.92 -0.59 -4.81
CA ALA A 4 10.31 0.35 -5.73
C ALA A 4 10.02 1.70 -5.09
N GLY A 5 9.90 2.73 -5.93
CA GLY A 5 9.41 4.05 -5.57
C GLY A 5 8.66 4.65 -6.75
N VAL A 6 7.41 5.07 -6.55
CA VAL A 6 6.55 5.64 -7.61
C VAL A 6 5.80 6.85 -7.09
N ASP A 7 5.56 7.81 -7.97
CA ASP A 7 4.68 8.95 -7.71
C ASP A 7 3.37 8.75 -8.48
N LEU A 8 2.25 8.67 -7.76
CA LEU A 8 0.93 8.37 -8.32
C LEU A 8 0.03 9.61 -8.35
N ARG A 9 -0.71 9.78 -9.44
CA ARG A 9 -1.89 10.65 -9.46
C ARG A 9 -3.10 9.88 -8.94
N VAL A 10 -3.64 10.33 -7.83
CA VAL A 10 -4.83 9.73 -7.22
C VAL A 10 -6.02 10.64 -7.45
N ASN A 11 -7.09 10.09 -8.04
CA ASN A 11 -8.28 10.84 -8.43
C ASN A 11 -9.35 10.82 -7.35
N HIS A 12 -9.39 9.75 -6.57
CA HIS A 12 -10.20 9.61 -5.37
C HIS A 12 -9.31 9.70 -4.12
N PRO A 13 -9.75 10.26 -2.99
CA PRO A 13 -8.96 10.38 -1.75
C PRO A 13 -8.69 9.04 -1.02
N VAL A 14 -8.62 7.95 -1.78
CA VAL A 14 -8.33 6.60 -1.31
C VAL A 14 -7.39 5.94 -2.31
N LEU A 15 -6.25 5.47 -1.82
CA LEU A 15 -5.34 4.57 -2.52
C LEU A 15 -5.62 3.14 -2.05
N ALA A 16 -5.51 2.18 -2.95
CA ALA A 16 -5.67 0.77 -2.65
C ALA A 16 -4.41 -0.03 -2.93
N LEU A 17 -4.22 -1.06 -2.10
CA LEU A 17 -3.22 -2.11 -2.20
C LEU A 17 -3.98 -3.43 -2.35
N GLU A 18 -3.72 -4.18 -3.41
CA GLU A 18 -4.65 -5.23 -3.84
C GLU A 18 -3.92 -6.46 -4.40
N SER A 19 -4.54 -7.63 -4.21
CA SER A 19 -4.44 -8.73 -5.17
C SER A 19 -4.93 -8.26 -6.54
N THR A 20 -4.62 -8.96 -7.63
CA THR A 20 -5.10 -8.59 -8.98
C THR A 20 -6.62 -8.71 -9.20
N ASP A 21 -7.38 -8.96 -8.13
CA ASP A 21 -8.83 -9.10 -8.11
C ASP A 21 -9.55 -7.75 -7.87
N TRP A 22 -10.87 -7.73 -8.08
CA TRP A 22 -11.69 -6.51 -7.95
C TRP A 22 -11.84 -6.05 -6.49
N LEU A 23 -11.71 -4.73 -6.25
CA LEU A 23 -11.93 -4.08 -4.96
C LEU A 23 -13.28 -4.43 -4.32
N PRO A 24 -13.30 -5.08 -3.15
CA PRO A 24 -14.50 -5.10 -2.33
C PRO A 24 -14.78 -3.69 -1.81
N GLY A 25 -16.05 -3.32 -1.67
CA GLY A 25 -16.44 -2.06 -1.04
C GLY A 25 -16.01 -2.06 0.44
N LEU A 26 -14.80 -1.56 0.72
CA LEU A 26 -14.22 -1.45 2.05
C LEU A 26 -14.54 -0.06 2.63
N PRO A 27 -15.50 0.06 3.57
CA PRO A 27 -15.80 1.33 4.19
C PRO A 27 -14.67 1.73 5.15
N LEU A 28 -14.13 2.93 4.98
CA LEU A 28 -13.09 3.46 5.86
C LEU A 28 -13.65 4.01 7.19
N GLU A 29 -14.94 4.31 7.29
CA GLU A 29 -15.66 4.78 8.50
C GLU A 29 -15.02 5.91 9.35
N GLY A 30 -13.98 6.59 8.83
CA GLY A 30 -13.23 7.63 9.54
C GLY A 30 -11.77 7.26 9.79
N GLU A 31 -11.43 5.98 9.66
CA GLU A 31 -10.08 5.44 9.79
C GLU A 31 -9.14 5.90 8.67
N ALA A 32 -7.84 5.90 8.97
CA ALA A 32 -6.80 6.23 8.00
C ALA A 32 -6.57 5.09 6.99
N ALA A 33 -6.76 3.83 7.41
CA ALA A 33 -6.72 2.67 6.54
C ALA A 33 -7.62 1.55 7.07
N VAL A 34 -8.11 0.71 6.17
CA VAL A 34 -8.88 -0.50 6.46
C VAL A 34 -8.41 -1.60 5.50
N GLY A 35 -8.33 -2.83 5.97
CA GLY A 35 -7.98 -3.96 5.11
C GLY A 35 -8.79 -5.21 5.38
N CYS A 36 -8.79 -6.10 4.40
CA CYS A 36 -9.29 -7.46 4.47
C CYS A 36 -8.20 -8.42 3.96
N ASP A 37 -8.53 -9.70 3.81
CA ASP A 37 -7.56 -10.72 3.41
C ASP A 37 -6.91 -10.50 2.04
N THR A 38 -7.44 -9.63 1.17
CA THR A 38 -6.94 -9.43 -0.21
C THR A 38 -6.68 -7.98 -0.58
N HIS A 39 -7.13 -7.03 0.23
CA HIS A 39 -7.09 -5.60 -0.09
C HIS A 39 -6.83 -4.76 1.15
N VAL A 40 -6.12 -3.64 0.99
CA VAL A 40 -5.99 -2.57 1.97
C VAL A 40 -6.30 -1.25 1.27
N VAL A 41 -7.17 -0.45 1.85
CA VAL A 41 -7.48 0.91 1.39
C VAL A 41 -6.94 1.92 2.38
N VAL A 42 -6.36 3.00 1.88
CA VAL A 42 -5.64 4.01 2.66
C VAL A 42 -6.09 5.40 2.21
N ARG A 43 -6.39 6.28 3.16
CA ARG A 43 -6.69 7.69 2.86
C ARG A 43 -5.43 8.41 2.40
N VAL A 44 -5.60 9.23 1.37
CA VAL A 44 -4.51 10.00 0.78
C VAL A 44 -4.99 11.36 0.30
N GLN A 45 -4.05 12.29 0.16
CA GLN A 45 -4.29 13.61 -0.36
C GLN A 45 -4.39 13.61 -1.89
N ALA A 46 -5.53 13.13 -2.39
CA ALA A 46 -5.82 13.10 -3.81
C ALA A 46 -5.94 14.50 -4.43
N GLN A 47 -5.71 14.59 -5.75
CA GLN A 47 -5.93 15.77 -6.60
C GLN A 47 -5.18 17.07 -6.24
N VAL A 48 -4.38 17.10 -5.17
CA VAL A 48 -3.59 18.29 -4.78
C VAL A 48 -2.11 18.15 -5.18
N ARG A 49 -1.53 16.97 -4.98
CA ARG A 49 -0.13 16.65 -5.34
C ARG A 49 0.00 15.17 -5.70
N LEU A 50 1.16 14.78 -6.22
CA LEU A 50 1.48 13.37 -6.42
C LEU A 50 1.64 12.69 -5.06
N VAL A 51 1.06 11.50 -4.91
CA VAL A 51 1.23 10.66 -3.74
C VAL A 51 2.45 9.77 -3.98
N LYS A 52 3.47 9.92 -3.14
CA LYS A 52 4.67 9.11 -3.20
C LYS A 52 4.42 7.77 -2.53
N VAL A 53 4.75 6.69 -3.21
CA VAL A 53 4.69 5.34 -2.65
C VAL A 53 6.07 4.69 -2.73
N ARG A 54 6.55 4.17 -1.60
CA ARG A 54 7.77 3.37 -1.52
C ARG A 54 7.41 1.96 -1.07
N LEU A 55 7.95 0.97 -1.78
CA LEU A 55 7.74 -0.44 -1.49
C LEU A 55 9.05 -1.05 -0.97
N PHE A 56 8.97 -1.73 0.16
CA PHE A 56 10.08 -2.40 0.84
C PHE A 56 9.78 -3.89 0.98
N THR A 57 10.82 -4.72 0.86
CA THR A 57 10.77 -6.14 1.19
C THR A 57 11.83 -6.46 2.23
N GLU A 58 11.51 -7.37 3.16
CA GLU A 58 12.46 -7.85 4.19
C GLU A 58 13.60 -8.70 3.64
N LEU A 59 13.58 -9.07 2.35
CA LEU A 59 14.53 -10.03 1.78
C LEU A 59 16.01 -9.61 1.81
N LEU A 60 16.32 -8.34 2.09
CA LEU A 60 17.70 -7.83 2.07
C LEU A 60 17.90 -6.76 3.16
N ASP A 61 18.74 -7.09 4.14
CA ASP A 61 19.19 -6.26 5.28
C ASP A 61 20.02 -5.03 4.86
N GLU A 62 20.36 -4.90 3.58
CA GLU A 62 21.17 -3.80 3.06
C GLU A 62 20.31 -2.84 2.22
N GLY A 63 19.71 -1.84 2.86
CA GLY A 63 19.02 -0.77 2.14
C GLY A 63 18.38 0.29 3.05
N LEU A 64 18.02 1.44 2.48
CA LEU A 64 17.14 2.38 3.17
C LEU A 64 15.84 1.66 3.55
N GLY A 65 15.55 1.62 4.84
CA GLY A 65 14.31 1.10 5.37
C GLY A 65 13.17 2.11 5.26
N PRO A 66 11.95 1.72 5.69
CA PRO A 66 10.83 2.62 5.85
C PRO A 66 11.20 3.81 6.72
N ASP A 67 10.58 4.95 6.46
CA ASP A 67 10.77 6.16 7.25
C ASP A 67 10.24 5.96 8.67
N PRO A 68 11.08 6.09 9.72
CA PRO A 68 10.66 5.86 11.10
C PRO A 68 9.70 6.93 11.63
N SER A 69 9.58 8.08 10.94
CA SER A 69 8.62 9.12 11.31
C SER A 69 7.20 8.85 10.79
N PHE A 70 7.03 7.91 9.87
CA PHE A 70 5.72 7.59 9.32
C PHE A 70 4.88 6.79 10.33
N THR A 71 3.60 7.11 10.39
CA THR A 71 2.65 6.44 11.28
C THR A 71 2.10 5.18 10.62
N THR A 72 2.24 4.02 11.27
CA THR A 72 1.58 2.78 10.83
C THR A 72 0.07 2.95 10.91
N VAL A 73 -0.63 2.79 9.79
CA VAL A 73 -2.09 2.85 9.70
C VAL A 73 -2.73 1.49 9.44
N PHE A 74 -1.95 0.52 8.97
CA PHE A 74 -2.39 -0.85 8.79
C PHE A 74 -1.20 -1.81 8.99
N GLU A 75 -1.45 -2.91 9.68
CA GLU A 75 -0.54 -4.05 9.75
C GLU A 75 -1.36 -5.33 9.82
N GLY A 76 -1.13 -6.25 8.89
CA GLY A 76 -1.93 -7.45 8.80
C GLY A 76 -1.58 -8.31 7.59
N PRO A 77 -2.19 -9.50 7.51
CA PRO A 77 -1.97 -10.38 6.38
C PRO A 77 -2.71 -9.90 5.12
N ILE A 78 -2.09 -10.10 3.95
CA ILE A 78 -2.73 -9.95 2.64
C ILE A 78 -2.41 -11.17 1.76
N SER A 79 -3.40 -11.62 1.01
CA SER A 79 -3.32 -12.77 0.11
C SER A 79 -3.12 -12.25 -1.31
N LEU A 80 -1.97 -12.58 -1.89
CA LEU A 80 -1.60 -12.21 -3.26
C LEU A 80 -1.71 -13.46 -4.13
N ALA A 81 -2.77 -13.59 -4.93
CA ALA A 81 -3.08 -14.82 -5.65
C ALA A 81 -1.97 -15.24 -6.64
N ASP A 82 -1.41 -14.27 -7.37
CA ASP A 82 -0.33 -14.46 -8.34
C ASP A 82 1.01 -13.89 -7.85
N GLY A 83 1.11 -13.59 -6.55
CA GLY A 83 2.32 -13.03 -5.93
C GLY A 83 2.61 -11.58 -6.33
N ARG A 84 1.67 -10.92 -7.02
CA ARG A 84 1.77 -9.51 -7.38
C ARG A 84 0.98 -8.64 -6.41
N LEU A 85 1.55 -7.50 -6.08
CA LEU A 85 0.90 -6.44 -5.35
C LEU A 85 0.57 -5.31 -6.34
N VAL A 86 -0.71 -4.96 -6.42
CA VAL A 86 -1.20 -3.80 -7.16
C VAL A 86 -1.37 -2.64 -6.20
N ILE A 87 -0.89 -1.46 -6.58
CA ILE A 87 -1.04 -0.23 -5.82
C ILE A 87 -1.61 0.83 -6.76
N GLY A 88 -2.76 1.41 -6.42
CA GLY A 88 -3.43 2.32 -7.33
C GLY A 88 -4.52 3.15 -6.70
N ASP A 89 -4.99 4.11 -7.49
CA ASP A 89 -6.22 4.82 -7.20
C ASP A 89 -7.41 3.86 -7.29
N VAL A 90 -8.37 3.97 -6.37
CA VAL A 90 -9.56 3.08 -6.33
C VAL A 90 -10.46 3.17 -7.56
N MET A 91 -10.34 4.22 -8.39
CA MET A 91 -11.04 4.32 -9.67
C MET A 91 -10.31 3.55 -10.79
N GLY A 92 -9.13 2.99 -10.53
CA GLY A 92 -8.36 2.17 -11.47
C GLY A 92 -7.65 2.97 -12.57
N VAL A 93 -7.64 4.30 -12.51
CA VAL A 93 -7.06 5.15 -13.58
C VAL A 93 -5.53 5.13 -13.55
N THR A 94 -4.95 5.08 -12.35
CA THR A 94 -3.50 5.01 -12.13
C THR A 94 -3.19 3.79 -11.29
N ARG A 95 -2.27 2.95 -11.78
CA ARG A 95 -1.80 1.75 -11.04
C ARG A 95 -0.32 1.49 -11.25
N PHE A 96 0.30 0.96 -10.22
CA PHE A 96 1.62 0.36 -10.20
C PHE A 96 1.48 -1.10 -9.78
N VAL A 97 2.22 -2.00 -10.42
CA VAL A 97 2.16 -3.43 -10.13
C VAL A 97 3.58 -3.94 -9.90
N SER A 98 3.80 -4.64 -8.80
CA SER A 98 5.11 -5.25 -8.48
C SER A 98 4.96 -6.73 -8.19
N LEU A 99 5.89 -7.54 -8.71
CA LEU A 99 6.02 -8.93 -8.30
C LEU A 99 6.74 -8.97 -6.95
N ILE A 100 6.09 -9.52 -5.93
CA ILE A 100 6.63 -9.67 -4.58
C ILE A 100 7.31 -11.03 -4.42
N GLY A 101 6.73 -12.08 -5.02
CA GLY A 101 7.23 -13.44 -4.93
C GLY A 101 6.22 -14.43 -5.48
N GLU A 102 6.17 -15.62 -4.87
CA GLU A 102 5.11 -16.60 -5.16
C GLU A 102 3.75 -16.17 -4.60
N GLY A 103 2.69 -16.69 -5.20
CA GLY A 103 1.34 -16.50 -4.68
C GLY A 103 1.17 -17.07 -3.28
N GLY A 104 0.47 -16.35 -2.40
CA GLY A 104 0.31 -16.77 -1.01
C GLY A 104 -0.08 -15.62 -0.09
N ARG A 105 -0.06 -15.91 1.22
CA ARG A 105 -0.37 -14.92 2.26
C ARG A 105 0.92 -14.28 2.75
N TRP A 106 0.93 -12.97 2.88
CA TRP A 106 2.10 -12.18 3.24
C TRP A 106 1.73 -11.22 4.37
N LEU A 107 2.64 -10.96 5.30
CA LEU A 107 2.47 -9.85 6.22
C LEU A 107 2.76 -8.53 5.49
N ILE A 108 1.85 -7.57 5.58
CA ILE A 108 2.03 -6.23 5.03
C ILE A 108 1.87 -5.18 6.14
N ARG A 109 2.76 -4.19 6.13
CA ARG A 109 2.68 -3.00 6.96
C ARG A 109 2.58 -1.77 6.07
N VAL A 110 1.62 -0.91 6.35
CA VAL A 110 1.41 0.36 5.65
C VAL A 110 1.58 1.51 6.63
N ALA A 111 2.48 2.42 6.32
CA ALA A 111 2.73 3.63 7.10
C ALA A 111 2.64 4.88 6.22
N VAL A 112 2.14 5.98 6.78
CA VAL A 112 1.95 7.25 6.06
C VAL A 112 2.59 8.41 6.80
N ASP A 113 2.95 9.47 6.07
CA ASP A 113 3.51 10.70 6.64
C ASP A 113 2.50 11.45 7.53
N GLU A 114 1.25 11.59 7.10
CA GLU A 114 0.19 12.26 7.84
C GLU A 114 -1.14 11.49 7.77
N PRO A 115 -1.53 10.73 8.82
CA PRO A 115 -2.75 9.93 8.83
C PRO A 115 -4.01 10.73 8.48
N GLY A 116 -4.87 10.14 7.63
CA GLY A 116 -6.11 10.75 7.20
C GLY A 116 -5.99 11.39 5.82
N TRP A 117 -6.63 12.55 5.64
CA TRP A 117 -6.82 13.16 4.31
C TRP A 117 -5.59 13.86 3.72
N ASN A 118 -4.54 14.02 4.52
CA ASN A 118 -3.35 14.79 4.14
C ASN A 118 -2.15 13.91 3.76
N ALA A 119 -2.26 12.59 3.86
CA ALA A 119 -1.18 11.67 3.53
C ALA A 119 -0.72 11.87 2.09
N ALA A 120 0.55 12.22 1.92
CA ALA A 120 1.18 12.46 0.62
C ALA A 120 2.35 11.51 0.36
N ALA A 121 2.78 10.77 1.36
CA ALA A 121 3.78 9.73 1.22
C ALA A 121 3.37 8.47 2.00
N ILE A 122 3.62 7.32 1.38
CA ILE A 122 3.24 6.00 1.91
C ILE A 122 4.42 5.06 1.77
N ASP A 123 4.70 4.37 2.87
CA ASP A 123 5.65 3.27 2.93
C ASP A 123 4.90 1.96 3.09
N ILE A 124 5.17 1.03 2.19
CA ILE A 124 4.58 -0.30 2.18
C ILE A 124 5.70 -1.29 2.40
N SER A 125 5.64 -2.04 3.50
CA SER A 125 6.62 -3.07 3.82
C SER A 125 5.98 -4.44 3.69
N VAL A 126 6.60 -5.31 2.90
CA VAL A 126 6.21 -6.72 2.79
C VAL A 126 7.18 -7.57 3.60
N GLY A 127 6.63 -8.20 4.64
CA GLY A 127 7.35 -9.08 5.54
C GLY A 127 7.35 -10.54 5.07
N PRO A 128 7.44 -11.51 5.98
CA PRO A 128 7.52 -12.91 5.60
C PRO A 128 6.20 -13.41 5.02
N ARG A 129 6.30 -14.47 4.21
CA ARG A 129 5.16 -15.28 3.80
C ARG A 129 4.65 -16.10 4.99
N LEU A 130 3.33 -16.15 5.15
CA LEU A 130 2.60 -16.84 6.23
C LEU A 130 2.10 -18.22 5.81
#